data_AF-A0AA47P6H4-F1
#
_entry.id   AF-A0AA47P6H4-F1
#
_cell.length_a   1.000
_cell.length_b   1.000
_cell.length_c   1.000
_cell.angle_alpha   90.00
_cell.angle_beta   90.00
_cell.angle_gamma   90.00
#
_symmetry.space_group_name_H-M   'P 1'
#
loop_
_entity.id
_entity.type
_entity.pdbx_description
1 polymer ?
#
loop_
_entity_poly.entity_id
_entity_poly.type
_entity_poly.pdbx_seq_one_letter_code
_entity_poly.pdbx_strand_id
1 'polypeptide(L)'
;MDSEAWQLCLKLREIAELICAPKIHQNEVAYLRVLLEEYLYLPDSPLKPKHHYVLHYPDLILNFGPLIRLWTLRFESKHCYFKDCARKLHNFIHLSKTLAERHQLLQSYLWQGQLFPAPIQIAGEAN
;
A
#
# COMPACT_ATOMS: atom_id res chain seq x y z
N MET A 1 -15.74 -2.20 33.19
CA MET A 1 -16.47 -2.76 32.04
C MET A 1 -15.93 -2.06 30.82
N ASP A 2 -15.11 -2.74 30.03
CA ASP A 2 -14.65 -2.17 28.75
C ASP A 2 -15.87 -1.90 27.88
N SER A 3 -15.98 -0.69 27.34
CA SER A 3 -17.09 -0.32 26.45
C SER A 3 -17.13 -1.27 25.24
N GLU A 4 -18.31 -1.75 24.85
CA GLU A 4 -18.48 -2.60 23.64
C GLU A 4 -17.88 -1.93 22.39
N ALA A 5 -17.95 -0.60 22.30
CA ALA A 5 -17.31 0.17 21.25
C ALA A 5 -15.78 0.02 21.26
N TRP A 6 -15.17 -0.09 22.44
CA TRP A 6 -13.73 -0.34 22.57
C TRP A 6 -13.36 -1.74 22.06
N GLN A 7 -14.16 -2.76 22.41
CA GLN A 7 -13.95 -4.12 21.91
C GLN A 7 -14.08 -4.21 20.39
N LEU A 8 -15.05 -3.50 19.81
CA LEU A 8 -15.21 -3.38 18.36
C LEU A 8 -13.96 -2.75 17.70
N CYS A 9 -13.43 -1.67 18.29
CA CYS A 9 -12.21 -1.01 17.81
C CYS A 9 -10.99 -1.93 17.87
N LEU A 10 -10.82 -2.69 18.96
CA LEU A 10 -9.71 -3.64 19.09
C LEU A 10 -9.78 -4.75 18.03
N LYS A 11 -10.97 -5.32 17.80
CA LYS A 11 -11.16 -6.33 16.75
C LYS A 11 -10.92 -5.79 15.35
N LEU A 12 -11.42 -4.59 15.06
CA LEU A 12 -11.19 -3.96 13.77
C LEU A 12 -9.70 -3.68 13.54
N ARG A 13 -8.97 -3.29 14.59
CA ARG A 13 -7.51 -3.12 14.54
C ARG A 13 -6.82 -4.44 14.19
N GLU A 14 -7.17 -5.54 14.86
CA GLU A 14 -6.58 -6.86 14.60
C GLU A 14 -6.86 -7.35 13.16
N ILE A 15 -8.09 -7.18 12.69
CA ILE A 15 -8.48 -7.45 11.29
C ILE A 15 -7.62 -6.62 10.32
N ALA A 16 -7.45 -5.32 10.60
CA ALA A 16 -6.65 -4.44 9.76
C ALA A 16 -5.16 -4.83 9.74
N GLU A 17 -4.61 -5.29 10.86
CA GLU A 17 -3.22 -5.76 10.96
C GLU A 17 -2.99 -6.98 10.06
N LEU A 18 -3.89 -7.97 10.08
CA LEU A 18 -3.82 -9.15 9.21
C LEU A 18 -3.95 -8.79 7.72
N ILE A 19 -4.94 -7.96 7.37
CA ILE A 19 -5.18 -7.53 5.98
C ILE A 19 -4.01 -6.73 5.41
N CYS A 20 -3.39 -5.88 6.25
CA CYS A 20 -2.26 -5.06 5.86
C CYS A 20 -0.91 -5.77 5.96
N ALA A 21 -0.87 -7.05 6.34
CA ALA A 21 0.38 -7.78 6.48
C ALA A 21 1.06 -7.96 5.10
N PRO A 22 2.36 -7.66 4.95
CA PRO A 22 3.10 -7.83 3.68
C PRO A 22 3.31 -9.30 3.29
N LYS A 23 3.15 -10.20 4.25
CA LYS A 23 3.19 -11.66 4.14
C LYS A 23 2.10 -12.19 5.06
N ILE A 24 1.37 -13.21 4.62
CA ILE A 24 0.31 -13.85 5.40
C ILE A 24 0.28 -15.35 5.07
N HIS A 25 0.17 -16.18 6.09
CA HIS A 25 0.11 -17.63 6.01
C HIS A 25 -1.34 -18.12 5.94
N GLN A 26 -1.58 -19.32 5.40
CA GLN A 26 -2.92 -19.88 5.27
C GLN A 26 -3.66 -19.98 6.61
N ASN A 27 -2.95 -20.31 7.70
CA ASN A 27 -3.53 -20.38 9.05
C ASN A 27 -4.02 -19.00 9.53
N GLU A 28 -3.29 -17.93 9.19
CA GLU A 28 -3.67 -16.56 9.51
C GLU A 28 -4.88 -16.11 8.67
N VAL A 29 -5.01 -16.59 7.44
CA VAL A 29 -6.22 -16.37 6.62
C VAL A 29 -7.43 -17.08 7.20
N ALA A 30 -7.27 -18.31 7.70
CA ALA A 30 -8.34 -19.01 8.40
C ALA A 30 -8.75 -18.27 9.68
N TYR A 31 -7.78 -17.78 10.45
CA TYR A 31 -8.02 -16.95 11.63
C TYR A 31 -8.75 -15.63 11.29
N LEU A 32 -8.37 -14.97 10.19
CA LEU A 32 -9.05 -13.78 9.70
C LEU A 32 -10.54 -14.04 9.43
N ARG A 33 -10.93 -15.21 8.92
CA ARG A 33 -12.35 -15.56 8.73
C ARG A 33 -13.12 -15.59 10.05
N VAL A 34 -12.54 -16.24 11.07
CA VAL A 34 -13.13 -16.32 12.41
C VAL A 34 -13.29 -14.93 13.01
N LEU A 35 -12.25 -14.08 12.94
CA LEU A 35 -12.32 -12.70 13.42
C LEU A 35 -13.40 -11.87 12.72
N LEU A 36 -13.58 -12.06 11.41
CA LEU A 36 -14.60 -11.37 10.64
C LEU A 36 -16.01 -11.82 10.99
N GLU A 37 -16.21 -13.12 11.22
CA GLU A 37 -17.50 -13.65 11.72
C GLU A 37 -17.84 -13.03 13.07
N GLU A 38 -16.91 -13.05 14.04
CA GLU A 38 -17.10 -12.42 15.35
C GLU A 38 -17.37 -10.91 15.25
N TYR A 39 -16.67 -10.23 14.34
CA TYR A 39 -16.86 -8.80 14.09
C TYR A 39 -18.26 -8.46 13.58
N LEU A 40 -18.93 -9.34 12.84
CA LEU A 40 -20.28 -9.09 12.33
C LEU A 40 -21.37 -9.11 13.41
N TYR A 41 -21.13 -9.80 14.53
CA TYR A 41 -22.11 -9.95 15.62
C TYR A 41 -22.04 -8.84 16.68
N LEU A 42 -20.99 -8.01 16.66
CA LEU A 42 -20.77 -6.94 17.65
C LEU A 42 -21.46 -5.59 17.38
N PRO A 43 -21.73 -5.16 16.14
CA PRO A 43 -22.37 -3.87 15.88
C PRO A 43 -23.90 -3.98 16.04
N ASP A 44 -24.47 -3.15 16.90
CA ASP A 44 -25.94 -2.97 17.02
C ASP A 44 -26.56 -2.14 15.88
N SER A 45 -25.73 -1.67 14.93
CA SER A 45 -26.15 -0.78 13.84
C SER A 45 -25.82 -1.36 12.47
N PRO A 46 -26.56 -0.97 11.42
CA PRO A 46 -26.33 -1.45 10.08
C PRO A 46 -24.90 -1.15 9.61
N LEU A 47 -24.19 -2.20 9.20
CA LEU A 47 -22.84 -2.08 8.66
C LEU A 47 -22.85 -1.39 7.30
N LYS A 48 -21.93 -0.43 7.12
CA LYS A 48 -21.69 0.19 5.81
C LYS A 48 -21.16 -0.85 4.80
N PRO A 49 -21.36 -0.65 3.48
CA PRO A 49 -20.89 -1.58 2.46
C PRO A 49 -19.40 -1.96 2.54
N LYS A 50 -18.56 -1.03 3.02
CA LYS A 50 -17.12 -1.30 3.24
C LYS A 50 -16.88 -2.51 4.14
N HIS A 51 -17.67 -2.68 5.19
CA HIS A 51 -17.52 -3.80 6.12
C HIS A 51 -17.93 -5.12 5.48
N HIS A 52 -18.95 -5.11 4.62
CA HIS A 52 -19.34 -6.28 3.84
C HIS A 52 -18.22 -6.70 2.87
N TYR A 53 -17.56 -5.75 2.20
CA TYR A 53 -16.46 -6.08 1.29
C TYR A 53 -15.27 -6.75 1.99
N VAL A 54 -15.01 -6.42 3.26
CA VAL A 54 -13.93 -7.06 4.01
C VAL A 54 -14.16 -8.56 4.20
N LEU A 55 -15.41 -9.04 4.18
CA LEU A 55 -15.74 -10.47 4.26
C LEU A 55 -15.16 -11.28 3.10
N HIS A 56 -14.93 -10.65 1.95
CA HIS A 56 -14.32 -11.30 0.80
C HIS A 56 -12.79 -11.30 0.85
N TYR A 57 -12.17 -10.57 1.78
CA TYR A 57 -10.72 -10.41 1.80
C TYR A 57 -9.97 -11.72 2.03
N PRO A 58 -10.44 -12.68 2.87
CA PRO A 58 -9.83 -13.99 2.95
C PRO A 58 -9.73 -14.71 1.59
N ASP A 59 -10.81 -14.71 0.79
CA ASP A 59 -10.82 -15.31 -0.54
C ASP A 59 -9.89 -14.57 -1.51
N LEU A 60 -9.91 -13.24 -1.46
CA LEU A 60 -9.02 -12.41 -2.28
C LEU A 60 -7.54 -12.64 -1.91
N ILE A 61 -7.21 -12.82 -0.63
CA ILE A 61 -5.86 -13.13 -0.17
C ILE A 61 -5.39 -14.48 -0.71
N LEU A 62 -6.25 -15.50 -0.71
CA LEU A 62 -5.91 -16.82 -1.25
C LEU A 62 -5.69 -16.79 -2.77
N ASN A 63 -6.46 -15.97 -3.50
CA ASN A 63 -6.39 -15.88 -4.95
C ASN A 63 -5.25 -14.97 -5.46
N PHE A 64 -5.01 -13.84 -4.78
CA PHE A 64 -4.10 -12.80 -5.26
C PHE A 64 -2.87 -12.58 -4.38
N GLY A 65 -2.80 -13.26 -3.23
CA GLY A 65 -1.77 -13.03 -2.21
C GLY A 65 -2.05 -11.80 -1.33
N PRO A 66 -1.04 -11.30 -0.61
CA PRO A 66 -1.22 -10.19 0.34
C PRO A 66 -1.81 -8.93 -0.31
N LEU A 67 -3.00 -8.49 0.15
CA LEU A 67 -3.76 -7.39 -0.46
C LEU A 67 -3.06 -6.02 -0.37
N ILE A 68 -2.17 -5.83 0.61
CA ILE A 68 -1.32 -4.64 0.69
C ILE A 68 -0.45 -4.43 -0.56
N ARG A 69 -0.25 -5.45 -1.40
CA ARG A 69 0.47 -5.30 -2.67
C ARG A 69 -0.41 -4.78 -3.81
N LEU A 70 -1.72 -4.85 -3.64
CA LEU A 70 -2.73 -4.44 -4.62
C LEU A 70 -3.35 -3.07 -4.31
N TRP A 71 -3.12 -2.54 -3.10
CA TRP A 71 -3.75 -1.28 -2.68
C TRP A 71 -3.27 -0.07 -3.50
N THR A 72 -4.14 0.94 -3.58
CA THR A 72 -3.85 2.13 -4.40
C THR A 72 -3.10 3.24 -3.65
N LEU A 73 -2.85 3.09 -2.35
CA LEU A 73 -2.23 4.12 -1.52
C LEU A 73 -0.87 4.56 -2.05
N ARG A 74 -0.06 3.65 -2.61
CA ARG A 74 1.24 4.01 -3.23
C ARG A 74 1.08 4.94 -4.42
N PHE A 75 0.05 4.71 -5.25
CA PHE A 75 -0.24 5.57 -6.39
C PHE A 75 -0.71 6.95 -5.93
N GLU A 76 -1.55 7.02 -4.89
CA GLU A 76 -1.99 8.28 -4.30
C GLU A 76 -0.81 9.08 -3.68
N SER A 77 0.09 8.40 -2.96
CA SER A 77 1.31 9.03 -2.46
C SER A 77 2.18 9.58 -3.59
N LYS A 78 2.35 8.82 -4.69
CA LYS A 78 3.10 9.29 -5.86
C LYS A 78 2.40 10.46 -6.56
N HIS A 79 1.07 10.44 -6.62
CA HIS A 79 0.25 11.49 -7.20
C HIS A 79 0.39 12.82 -6.44
N CYS A 80 0.63 12.78 -5.13
CA CYS A 80 0.87 13.98 -4.31
C CYS A 80 1.98 14.89 -4.89
N TYR A 81 3.11 14.30 -5.31
CA TYR A 81 4.20 15.03 -5.97
C TYR A 81 3.72 15.81 -7.21
N PHE A 82 2.90 15.18 -8.05
CA PHE A 82 2.42 15.79 -9.29
C PHE A 82 1.41 16.90 -9.01
N LYS A 83 0.53 16.73 -8.01
CA LYS A 83 -0.40 17.78 -7.56
C LYS A 83 0.36 19.01 -7.05
N ASP A 84 1.42 18.80 -6.28
CA ASP A 84 2.24 19.90 -5.75
C ASP A 84 3.02 20.61 -6.86
N CYS A 85 3.53 19.86 -7.85
CA CYS A 85 4.15 20.47 -9.03
C CYS A 85 3.14 21.32 -9.80
N ALA A 86 1.97 20.77 -10.14
CA ALA A 86 0.92 21.50 -10.87
C ALA A 86 0.50 22.77 -10.13
N ARG A 87 0.34 22.71 -8.79
CA ARG A 87 0.01 23.87 -7.96
C ARG A 87 1.07 24.97 -8.03
N LYS A 88 2.36 24.62 -8.08
CA LYS A 88 3.47 25.59 -8.11
C LYS A 88 3.73 26.18 -9.49
N LEU A 89 3.52 25.40 -10.54
CA LEU A 89 3.82 25.82 -11.92
C LEU A 89 2.86 26.90 -12.42
N HIS A 90 1.59 26.86 -12.00
CA HIS A 90 0.52 27.73 -12.50
C HIS A 90 0.40 27.78 -14.04
N ASN A 91 0.90 26.77 -14.74
CA ASN A 91 0.80 26.61 -16.20
C ASN A 91 0.22 25.24 -16.53
N PHE A 92 -0.91 25.25 -17.22
CA PHE A 92 -1.70 24.06 -17.56
C PHE A 92 -1.61 23.69 -19.04
N ILE A 93 -0.89 24.46 -19.85
CA ILE A 93 -0.63 24.13 -21.26
C ILE A 93 0.33 22.94 -21.27
N HIS A 94 -0.11 21.82 -21.87
CA HIS A 94 0.65 20.56 -21.92
C HIS A 94 1.12 20.06 -20.53
N LEU A 95 0.30 20.22 -19.49
CA LEU A 95 0.66 19.88 -18.09
C LEU A 95 1.32 18.50 -17.95
N SER A 96 0.78 17.46 -18.60
CA SER A 96 1.34 16.10 -18.53
C SER A 96 2.79 16.02 -19.01
N LYS A 97 3.15 16.76 -20.08
CA LYS A 97 4.51 16.84 -20.59
C LYS A 97 5.43 17.48 -19.55
N THR A 98 5.04 18.63 -19.02
CA THR A 98 5.82 19.35 -18.01
C THR A 98 6.00 18.55 -16.72
N LEU A 99 4.95 17.85 -16.27
CA LEU A 99 5.02 16.98 -15.09
C LEU A 99 5.94 15.77 -15.33
N ALA A 100 5.89 15.16 -16.51
CA ALA A 100 6.76 14.06 -16.88
C ALA A 100 8.23 14.48 -16.94
N GLU A 101 8.54 15.60 -17.59
CA GLU A 101 9.91 16.14 -17.70
C GLU A 101 10.49 16.45 -16.31
N ARG A 102 9.75 17.15 -15.45
CA ARG A 102 10.21 17.45 -14.08
C ARG A 102 10.41 16.22 -13.24
N HIS A 103 9.54 15.22 -13.38
CA HIS A 103 9.70 13.94 -12.69
C HIS A 103 10.95 13.21 -13.16
N GLN A 104 11.18 13.11 -14.48
CA GLN A 104 12.37 12.48 -15.04
C GLN A 104 13.66 13.15 -14.57
N LEU A 105 13.71 14.48 -14.55
CA LEU A 105 14.84 15.24 -14.01
C LEU A 105 15.08 14.93 -12.53
N LEU A 106 14.03 14.86 -11.72
CA LEU A 106 14.14 14.46 -10.31
C LEU A 106 14.64 13.01 -10.16
N GLN A 107 14.16 12.07 -10.97
CA GLN A 107 14.65 10.68 -10.91
C GLN A 107 16.13 10.58 -11.29
N SER A 108 16.54 11.29 -12.35
CA SER A 108 17.95 11.40 -12.75
C SER A 108 18.84 11.88 -11.62
N TYR A 109 18.46 12.98 -10.97
CA TYR A 109 19.20 13.52 -9.82
C TYR A 109 19.30 12.51 -8.66
N LEU A 110 18.20 11.85 -8.30
CA LEU A 110 18.19 10.85 -7.23
C LEU A 110 19.02 9.60 -7.56
N TRP A 111 19.21 9.28 -8.84
CA TRP A 111 19.97 8.12 -9.32
C TRP A 111 21.44 8.40 -9.62
N GLN A 112 21.89 9.65 -9.50
CA GLN A 112 23.22 10.10 -9.93
C GLN A 112 24.41 9.42 -9.20
N GLY A 113 24.17 8.57 -8.19
CA GLY A 113 25.18 7.76 -7.50
C GLY A 113 25.13 6.23 -7.72
N GLN A 114 24.22 5.71 -8.56
CA GLN A 114 24.04 4.26 -8.79
C GLN A 114 24.05 3.83 -10.26
N LEU A 115 24.25 4.77 -11.20
CA LEU A 115 24.10 4.49 -12.63
C LEU A 115 25.16 3.53 -13.19
N PHE A 116 26.35 3.52 -12.58
CA PHE A 116 27.45 2.66 -12.99
C PHE A 116 27.96 1.91 -11.76
N PRO A 117 27.88 0.56 -11.71
CA PRO A 117 28.64 -0.20 -10.73
C PRO A 117 30.13 0.11 -10.91
N ALA A 118 30.92 -0.04 -9.84
CA ALA A 118 32.37 0.11 -9.94
C ALA A 118 32.89 -0.77 -11.10
N PRO A 119 33.80 -0.26 -11.95
CA PRO A 119 34.33 -1.04 -13.06
C PRO A 119 34.84 -2.39 -12.55
N ILE A 120 34.47 -3.45 -13.26
CA ILE A 120 34.88 -4.83 -12.93
C ILE A 120 36.41 -4.86 -12.93
N GLN A 121 37.01 -5.03 -11.75
CA GLN A 121 38.45 -5.26 -11.65
C GLN A 121 38.73 -6.66 -12.20
N ILE A 122 39.34 -6.73 -13.38
CA ILE A 122 39.84 -7.98 -13.93
C ILE A 122 41.07 -8.37 -13.11
N ALA A 123 40.95 -9.41 -12.29
CA ALA A 123 42.09 -9.96 -11.57
C ALA A 123 43.07 -10.59 -12.57
N GLY A 124 44.13 -9.86 -12.96
CA GLY A 124 45.17 -10.45 -13.83
C GLY A 124 46.18 -9.52 -14.48
N GLU A 125 46.00 -8.21 -14.53
CA GLU A 125 47.04 -7.32 -15.07
C GLU A 125 47.99 -6.87 -13.97
N ALA A 126 48.91 -7.78 -13.64
CA ALA A 126 50.17 -7.45 -12.99
C ALA A 126 51.07 -6.76 -14.01
N ASN A 127 51.56 -5.56 -13.66
CA ASN A 127 52.78 -5.00 -14.26
C ASN A 127 53.99 -5.89 -13.95
#